data_AF-A0A3C0CTL3-F1
#
_entry.id   AF-A0A3C0CTL3-F1
#
_cell.length_a   1.000
_cell.length_b   1.000
_cell.length_c   1.000
_cell.angle_alpha   90.00
_cell.angle_beta   90.00
_cell.angle_gamma   90.00
#
_symmetry.space_group_name_H-M   'P 1'
#
loop_
_entity.id
_entity.type
_entity.pdbx_description
1 polymer ?
#
loop_
_entity_poly.entity_id
_entity_poly.type
_entity_poly.pdbx_seq_one_letter_code
_entity_poly.pdbx_strand_id
1 'polypeptide(L)'
;MFWKTGNISRCKNAAAILFLALILVPVMVFAQERLISEIRIMGNEHISNDAILAAIALKPGMPASEANLQAAKKAIEGMGFFERVIVGTETTDAGIRIIFNVVENPVITRIDITGNTVVPTSKILSFMRVAPGSVLNTNTLLQQDIPSIERYYESQGYIAYVTEEVGIDPKTGVLRIPILEVRVQDIKVTGNVKTQTYVILREMKLKPGDVFNRNTLFADLRRIYDLNIFDREAAEPYRLDPGSSIGQVIITIPVKERKTGEVSVGVGYSTQNQLLGQVRVSEHNFKGKGQTISFMWEQSVNNGSSLEVGFFEPWLDDKHTSLNVNLYDKLVFRFAGDTFGTLTGSTNYDERRQGGSATFGRPLDDTSRGFFTLRYESVLPNATNSLPFPLNESGNIASGTFRITNSIRDSEVDPTRGAYSSYAFELGRANFEAQGNVFTKLSGDFRWYSSPGQPRAEASFEPRPV
;
A
#
# COMPACT_ATOMS: atom_id res chain seq x y z
N MET A 1 -34.59 25.39 -67.08
CA MET A 1 -33.37 25.18 -67.90
C MET A 1 -33.23 23.68 -68.09
N PHE A 2 -33.33 23.23 -69.35
CA PHE A 2 -32.79 21.99 -69.98
C PHE A 2 -32.50 20.76 -69.10
N TRP A 3 -32.83 19.50 -69.43
CA TRP A 3 -33.47 18.81 -70.56
C TRP A 3 -33.60 17.34 -70.09
N LYS A 4 -34.73 16.66 -70.37
CA LYS A 4 -34.86 15.47 -71.26
C LYS A 4 -34.15 14.18 -70.81
N THR A 5 -34.61 12.94 -71.03
CA THR A 5 -35.73 12.21 -71.70
C THR A 5 -35.42 10.71 -71.43
N GLY A 6 -36.27 9.71 -71.61
CA GLY A 6 -37.49 9.54 -72.40
C GLY A 6 -38.16 8.21 -72.04
N ASN A 7 -39.49 8.14 -72.16
CA ASN A 7 -40.27 7.45 -73.22
C ASN A 7 -40.11 5.91 -73.19
N ILE A 8 -41.09 5.12 -72.75
CA ILE A 8 -42.49 4.93 -73.21
C ILE A 8 -42.60 4.56 -74.69
N SER A 9 -43.00 3.31 -74.97
CA SER A 9 -44.06 2.93 -75.92
C SER A 9 -44.24 1.39 -75.87
N ARG A 10 -45.39 0.89 -75.39
CA ARG A 10 -46.65 0.60 -76.11
C ARG A 10 -46.57 -0.61 -77.06
N CYS A 11 -47.40 -1.63 -76.78
CA CYS A 11 -48.44 -2.23 -77.66
C CYS A 11 -48.74 -3.68 -77.23
N LYS A 12 -49.98 -3.96 -76.79
CA LYS A 12 -51.03 -4.70 -77.52
C LYS A 12 -50.73 -6.20 -77.72
N ASN A 13 -51.48 -7.07 -77.04
CA ASN A 13 -52.46 -7.98 -77.65
C ASN A 13 -52.91 -9.07 -76.66
N ALA A 14 -54.20 -9.37 -76.71
CA ALA A 14 -54.87 -10.45 -76.02
C ALA A 14 -54.58 -11.80 -76.69
N ALA A 15 -54.40 -12.86 -75.90
CA ALA A 15 -54.88 -14.22 -76.17
C ALA A 15 -54.62 -15.11 -74.96
N ALA A 16 -55.66 -15.81 -74.52
CA ALA A 16 -55.66 -16.72 -73.39
C ALA A 16 -54.89 -18.01 -73.67
N ILE A 17 -54.07 -18.47 -72.72
CA ILE A 17 -53.75 -19.90 -72.53
C ILE A 17 -53.74 -20.19 -71.03
N LEU A 18 -54.62 -21.09 -70.66
CA LEU A 18 -54.82 -21.73 -69.36
C LEU A 18 -53.50 -22.38 -68.88
N PHE A 19 -52.97 -21.99 -67.71
CA PHE A 19 -51.96 -22.80 -67.01
C PHE A 19 -52.31 -22.87 -65.52
N LEU A 20 -52.49 -24.13 -65.09
CA LEU A 20 -52.93 -24.61 -63.80
C LEU A 20 -51.98 -24.12 -62.68
N ALA A 21 -52.39 -23.10 -61.91
CA ALA A 21 -51.70 -22.71 -60.70
C ALA A 21 -52.07 -23.70 -59.57
N LEU A 22 -51.16 -24.64 -59.29
CA LEU A 22 -51.21 -25.48 -58.11
C LEU A 22 -50.95 -24.58 -56.89
N ILE A 23 -52.03 -24.08 -56.28
CA ILE A 23 -51.97 -23.37 -55.00
C ILE A 23 -51.57 -24.39 -53.94
N LEU A 24 -50.28 -24.38 -53.56
CA LEU A 24 -49.82 -25.03 -52.35
C LEU A 24 -50.38 -24.21 -51.18
N VAL A 25 -51.60 -24.53 -50.74
CA VAL A 25 -52.13 -23.98 -49.50
C VAL A 25 -51.27 -24.59 -48.38
N PRO A 26 -50.53 -23.79 -47.60
CA PRO A 26 -49.95 -24.31 -46.38
C PRO A 26 -51.13 -24.74 -45.51
N VAL A 27 -51.31 -26.04 -45.35
CA VAL A 27 -52.21 -26.56 -44.32
C VAL A 27 -51.58 -26.13 -43.01
N MET A 28 -52.05 -25.02 -42.44
CA MET A 28 -51.82 -24.72 -41.04
C MET A 28 -52.48 -25.85 -40.26
N VAL A 29 -51.67 -26.82 -39.87
CA VAL A 29 -52.03 -27.75 -38.82
C VAL A 29 -52.12 -26.90 -37.56
N PHE A 30 -53.34 -26.48 -37.19
CA PHE A 30 -53.60 -25.98 -35.86
C PHE A 30 -53.35 -27.16 -34.91
N ALA A 31 -52.15 -27.24 -34.34
CA ALA A 31 -51.92 -28.06 -33.17
C ALA A 31 -52.89 -27.55 -32.11
N GLN A 32 -53.86 -28.38 -31.74
CA GLN A 32 -54.82 -28.06 -30.70
C GLN A 32 -54.05 -27.99 -29.39
N GLU A 33 -53.62 -26.78 -28.99
CA GLU A 33 -52.86 -26.58 -27.75
C GLU A 33 -53.76 -26.97 -26.58
N ARG A 34 -53.52 -28.17 -26.04
CA ARG A 34 -54.25 -28.66 -24.88
C ARG A 34 -53.91 -27.75 -23.69
N LEU A 35 -54.97 -27.33 -23.00
CA LEU A 35 -54.84 -26.44 -21.85
C LEU A 35 -54.32 -27.21 -20.64
N ILE A 36 -53.58 -26.52 -19.79
CA ILE A 36 -53.08 -27.05 -18.53
C ILE A 36 -54.26 -27.23 -17.58
N SER A 37 -54.52 -28.46 -17.15
CA SER A 37 -55.56 -28.76 -16.17
C SER A 37 -55.07 -28.52 -14.75
N GLU A 38 -53.82 -28.92 -14.46
CA GLU A 38 -53.24 -28.88 -13.12
C GLU A 38 -51.71 -28.78 -13.21
N ILE A 39 -51.08 -28.12 -12.23
CA ILE A 39 -49.63 -28.10 -12.05
C ILE A 39 -49.31 -28.79 -10.72
N ARG A 40 -48.46 -29.82 -10.77
CA ARG A 40 -48.03 -30.58 -9.61
C ARG A 40 -46.53 -30.49 -9.45
N ILE A 41 -46.08 -30.30 -8.21
CA ILE A 41 -44.66 -30.27 -7.85
C ILE A 41 -44.36 -31.49 -6.98
N MET A 42 -43.25 -32.16 -7.29
CA MET A 42 -42.83 -33.41 -6.67
C MET A 42 -41.32 -33.36 -6.40
N GLY A 43 -40.87 -33.98 -5.32
CA GLY A 43 -39.44 -34.12 -5.00
C GLY A 43 -38.83 -32.98 -4.16
N ASN A 44 -39.62 -31.95 -3.83
CA ASN A 44 -39.27 -30.96 -2.83
C ASN A 44 -39.59 -31.45 -1.41
N GLU A 45 -38.75 -31.07 -0.45
CA GLU A 45 -38.87 -31.42 0.97
C GLU A 45 -38.85 -30.17 1.85
N HIS A 46 -37.93 -29.24 1.58
CA HIS A 46 -37.73 -28.02 2.39
C HIS A 46 -38.31 -26.77 1.72
N ILE A 47 -38.34 -26.73 0.38
CA ILE A 47 -38.91 -25.60 -0.36
C ILE A 47 -40.40 -25.86 -0.60
N SER A 48 -41.26 -24.94 -0.18
CA SER A 48 -42.71 -25.15 -0.30
C SER A 48 -43.19 -25.12 -1.75
N ASN A 49 -44.24 -25.89 -2.05
CA ASN A 49 -44.91 -25.87 -3.35
C ASN A 49 -45.31 -24.44 -3.75
N ASP A 50 -45.84 -23.67 -2.80
CA ASP A 50 -46.28 -22.29 -3.03
C ASP A 50 -45.13 -21.38 -3.47
N ALA A 51 -43.93 -21.55 -2.89
CA ALA A 51 -42.75 -20.76 -3.29
C ALA A 51 -42.32 -21.06 -4.74
N ILE A 52 -42.39 -22.33 -5.14
CA ILE A 52 -42.02 -22.77 -6.50
C ILE A 52 -43.11 -22.34 -7.50
N LEU A 53 -44.39 -22.47 -7.14
CA LEU A 53 -45.52 -21.99 -7.94
C LEU A 53 -45.50 -20.46 -8.10
N ALA A 54 -45.08 -19.71 -7.08
CA ALA A 54 -44.94 -18.26 -7.16
C ALA A 54 -43.80 -17.81 -8.08
N ALA A 55 -42.78 -18.64 -8.29
CA ALA A 55 -41.66 -18.34 -9.18
C ALA A 55 -42.01 -18.54 -10.66
N ILE A 56 -43.00 -19.38 -10.98
CA ILE A 56 -43.42 -19.64 -12.36
C ILE A 56 -44.60 -18.77 -12.79
N ALA A 57 -44.56 -18.26 -14.02
CA ALA A 57 -45.69 -17.52 -14.60
C ALA A 57 -46.82 -18.45 -15.11
N LEU A 58 -46.63 -19.77 -15.02
CA LEU A 58 -47.52 -20.79 -15.55
C LEU A 58 -48.72 -21.00 -14.63
N LYS A 59 -49.94 -21.02 -15.19
CA LYS A 59 -51.19 -21.24 -14.44
C LYS A 59 -52.09 -22.25 -15.15
N PRO A 60 -52.95 -22.98 -14.41
CA PRO A 60 -54.03 -23.76 -15.00
C PRO A 60 -54.88 -22.90 -15.96
N GLY A 61 -55.28 -23.48 -17.09
CA GLY A 61 -56.00 -22.81 -18.17
C GLY A 61 -55.10 -22.18 -19.25
N MET A 62 -53.78 -22.11 -19.06
CA MET A 62 -52.83 -21.69 -20.10
C MET A 62 -52.51 -22.82 -21.08
N PRO A 63 -52.07 -22.53 -22.33
CA PRO A 63 -51.63 -23.56 -23.25
C PRO A 63 -50.35 -24.25 -22.75
N ALA A 64 -50.33 -25.59 -22.79
CA ALA A 64 -49.18 -26.42 -22.47
C ALA A 64 -48.16 -26.43 -23.63
N SER A 65 -47.70 -25.24 -24.05
CA SER A 65 -46.70 -25.10 -25.11
C SER A 65 -45.30 -25.31 -24.57
N GLU A 66 -44.40 -25.85 -25.40
CA GLU A 66 -42.99 -26.09 -25.04
C GLU A 66 -42.32 -24.81 -24.52
N ALA A 67 -42.61 -23.66 -25.13
CA ALA A 67 -42.09 -22.36 -24.71
C ALA A 67 -42.48 -22.01 -23.25
N ASN A 68 -43.74 -22.25 -22.89
CA ASN A 68 -44.24 -22.00 -21.53
C ASN A 68 -43.60 -22.96 -20.52
N LEU A 69 -43.43 -24.23 -20.89
CA LEU A 69 -42.80 -25.24 -20.03
C LEU A 69 -41.30 -24.96 -19.82
N GLN A 70 -40.58 -24.56 -20.86
CA GLN A 70 -39.17 -24.17 -20.75
C GLN A 70 -38.98 -22.89 -19.94
N ALA A 71 -39.86 -21.89 -20.11
CA ALA A 71 -39.83 -20.69 -19.29
C ALA A 71 -40.08 -20.99 -17.81
N ALA A 72 -41.05 -21.86 -17.50
CA ALA A 72 -41.33 -22.29 -16.14
C ALA A 72 -40.16 -23.10 -15.55
N LYS A 73 -39.61 -24.08 -16.29
CA LYS A 73 -38.41 -24.83 -15.90
C LYS A 73 -37.26 -23.90 -15.56
N LYS A 74 -36.96 -22.95 -16.45
CA LYS A 74 -35.89 -21.96 -16.25
C LYS A 74 -36.15 -21.05 -15.06
N ALA A 75 -37.40 -20.69 -14.78
CA ALA A 75 -37.76 -19.91 -13.62
C ALA A 75 -37.53 -20.68 -12.31
N ILE A 76 -37.87 -21.98 -12.27
CA ILE A 76 -37.58 -22.86 -11.12
C ILE A 76 -36.08 -23.05 -10.94
N GLU A 77 -35.33 -23.36 -12.01
CA GLU A 77 -33.86 -23.43 -11.97
C GLU A 77 -33.25 -22.09 -11.52
N GLY A 78 -33.83 -20.98 -11.98
CA GLY A 78 -33.46 -19.62 -11.61
C GLY A 78 -33.70 -19.28 -10.13
N MET A 79 -34.44 -20.09 -9.37
CA MET A 79 -34.53 -19.93 -7.92
C MET A 79 -33.23 -20.29 -7.22
N GLY A 80 -32.40 -21.16 -7.81
CA GLY A 80 -31.08 -21.56 -7.28
C GLY A 80 -31.10 -22.58 -6.15
N PHE A 81 -32.27 -23.13 -5.80
CA PHE A 81 -32.43 -24.14 -4.73
C PHE A 81 -32.40 -25.59 -5.22
N PHE A 82 -32.35 -25.82 -6.54
CA PHE A 82 -32.52 -27.15 -7.11
C PHE A 82 -31.30 -27.56 -7.93
N GLU A 83 -30.81 -28.77 -7.72
CA GLU A 83 -29.77 -29.40 -8.53
C GLU A 83 -30.31 -29.78 -9.91
N ARG A 84 -31.59 -30.19 -9.95
CA ARG A 84 -32.22 -30.70 -11.17
C ARG A 84 -33.72 -30.41 -11.20
N VAL A 85 -34.23 -30.03 -12.36
CA VAL A 85 -35.66 -29.84 -12.62
C VAL A 85 -36.04 -30.61 -13.88
N ILE A 86 -36.95 -31.57 -13.75
CA ILE A 86 -37.47 -32.40 -14.84
C ILE A 86 -38.95 -32.10 -15.02
N VAL A 87 -39.35 -31.78 -16.25
CA VAL A 87 -40.75 -31.52 -16.59
C VAL A 87 -41.36 -32.78 -17.20
N GLY A 88 -42.40 -33.31 -16.57
CA GLY A 88 -43.25 -34.37 -17.08
C GLY A 88 -44.63 -33.83 -17.48
N THR A 89 -45.27 -34.48 -18.45
CA THR A 89 -46.63 -34.16 -18.86
C THR A 89 -47.49 -35.42 -18.85
N GLU A 90 -48.70 -35.31 -18.31
CA GLU A 90 -49.70 -36.39 -18.29
C GLU A 90 -50.99 -35.90 -18.95
N THR A 91 -51.56 -36.69 -19.87
CA THR A 91 -52.88 -36.37 -20.43
C THR A 91 -53.95 -36.79 -19.44
N THR A 92 -54.88 -35.89 -19.13
CA THR A 92 -56.03 -36.11 -18.25
C THR A 92 -57.33 -35.80 -19.01
N ASP A 93 -58.46 -36.29 -18.51
CA ASP A 93 -59.78 -36.03 -19.12
C ASP A 93 -60.14 -34.52 -19.16
N ALA A 94 -59.50 -33.70 -18.31
CA ALA A 94 -59.72 -32.26 -18.19
C ALA A 94 -58.64 -31.38 -18.88
N GLY A 95 -57.61 -31.98 -19.51
CA GLY A 95 -56.48 -31.25 -20.11
C GLY A 95 -55.13 -31.93 -19.90
N ILE A 96 -54.03 -31.17 -19.93
CA ILE A 96 -52.69 -31.68 -19.61
C ILE A 96 -52.31 -31.32 -18.17
N ARG A 97 -51.93 -32.33 -17.36
CA ARG A 97 -51.28 -32.12 -16.07
C ARG A 97 -49.78 -31.95 -16.30
N ILE A 98 -49.20 -30.89 -15.75
CA ILE A 98 -47.75 -30.64 -15.75
C ILE A 98 -47.18 -31.07 -14.41
N ILE A 99 -46.14 -31.90 -14.43
CA ILE A 99 -45.45 -32.40 -13.23
C ILE A 99 -44.02 -31.88 -13.25
N PHE A 100 -43.67 -31.02 -12.29
CA PHE A 100 -42.28 -30.63 -12.05
C PHE A 100 -41.68 -31.54 -11.00
N ASN A 101 -40.79 -32.45 -11.43
CA ASN A 101 -39.97 -33.25 -10.53
C ASN A 101 -38.68 -32.49 -10.25
N VAL A 102 -38.51 -32.01 -9.03
CA VAL A 102 -37.34 -31.24 -8.59
C VAL A 102 -36.47 -32.06 -7.67
N VAL A 103 -35.16 -31.82 -7.72
CA VAL A 103 -34.18 -32.34 -6.75
C VAL A 103 -33.58 -31.13 -6.05
N GLU A 104 -33.89 -30.96 -4.77
CA GLU A 104 -33.33 -29.87 -3.96
C GLU A 104 -31.81 -30.02 -3.81
N ASN A 105 -31.13 -28.88 -3.72
CA ASN A 105 -29.73 -28.86 -3.33
C ASN A 105 -29.58 -29.40 -1.88
N PRO A 106 -28.41 -29.93 -1.51
CA PRO A 106 -28.20 -30.43 -0.14
C PRO A 106 -28.36 -29.33 0.92
N VAL A 107 -28.83 -29.72 2.11
CA VAL A 107 -28.86 -28.86 3.30
C VAL A 107 -27.42 -28.67 3.80
N ILE A 108 -27.05 -27.41 4.07
CA ILE A 108 -25.71 -27.08 4.56
C ILE A 108 -25.61 -27.54 6.02
N THR A 109 -24.75 -28.50 6.32
CA THR A 109 -24.49 -28.93 7.71
C THR A 109 -23.39 -28.09 8.36
N ARG A 110 -22.36 -27.74 7.59
CA ARG A 110 -21.24 -26.90 8.00
C ARG A 110 -20.64 -26.19 6.79
N ILE A 111 -20.12 -24.99 7.00
CA ILE A 111 -19.32 -24.26 6.02
C ILE A 111 -17.85 -24.40 6.41
N ASP A 112 -17.03 -24.87 5.48
CA ASP A 112 -15.60 -25.08 5.63
C ASP A 112 -14.84 -24.13 4.69
N ILE A 113 -14.21 -23.11 5.27
CA ILE A 113 -13.44 -22.11 4.53
C ILE A 113 -11.96 -22.43 4.72
N THR A 114 -11.24 -22.59 3.61
CA THR A 114 -9.81 -22.94 3.61
C THR A 114 -9.00 -21.92 2.84
N GLY A 115 -7.69 -21.83 3.13
CA GLY A 115 -6.76 -20.93 2.45
C GLY A 115 -6.79 -19.47 2.93
N ASN A 116 -7.71 -19.10 3.83
CA ASN A 116 -7.76 -17.78 4.46
C ASN A 116 -6.74 -17.65 5.61
N THR A 117 -5.59 -17.03 5.34
CA THR A 117 -4.54 -16.83 6.36
C THR A 117 -4.53 -15.42 6.94
N VAL A 118 -4.99 -14.42 6.19
CA VAL A 118 -5.00 -13.01 6.65
C VAL A 118 -6.37 -12.54 7.16
N VAL A 119 -7.45 -13.25 6.80
CA VAL A 119 -8.81 -12.97 7.29
C VAL A 119 -9.32 -14.14 8.14
N PRO A 120 -9.75 -13.92 9.40
CA PRO A 120 -10.33 -14.97 10.21
C PRO A 120 -11.61 -15.55 9.61
N THR A 121 -11.77 -16.88 9.66
CA THR A 121 -12.97 -17.58 9.15
C THR A 121 -14.27 -17.04 9.75
N SER A 122 -14.26 -16.74 11.06
CA SER A 122 -15.43 -16.16 11.75
C SER A 122 -15.85 -14.82 11.17
N LYS A 123 -14.90 -14.01 10.70
CA LYS A 123 -15.19 -12.72 10.06
C LYS A 123 -15.88 -12.94 8.72
N ILE A 124 -15.42 -13.91 7.93
CA ILE A 124 -16.04 -14.24 6.65
C ILE A 124 -17.48 -14.73 6.87
N LEU A 125 -17.67 -15.69 7.76
CA LEU A 125 -18.99 -16.25 8.09
C LEU A 125 -19.98 -15.18 8.59
N SER A 126 -19.51 -14.11 9.25
CA SER A 126 -20.38 -13.07 9.81
C SER A 126 -21.17 -12.25 8.78
N PHE A 127 -20.73 -12.22 7.52
CA PHE A 127 -21.41 -11.49 6.44
C PHE A 127 -21.93 -12.39 5.31
N MET A 128 -21.71 -13.71 5.42
CA MET A 128 -22.30 -14.67 4.50
C MET A 128 -23.79 -14.78 4.72
N ARG A 129 -24.53 -14.95 3.62
CA ARG A 129 -25.98 -15.11 3.61
C ARG A 129 -26.38 -16.57 3.69
N VAL A 130 -25.65 -17.47 3.04
CA VAL A 130 -25.85 -18.90 3.26
C VAL A 130 -25.38 -19.28 4.66
N ALA A 131 -26.15 -20.14 5.33
CA ALA A 131 -25.89 -20.53 6.71
C ALA A 131 -26.14 -22.03 6.92
N PRO A 132 -25.44 -22.66 7.89
CA PRO A 132 -25.77 -24.01 8.32
C PRO A 132 -27.26 -24.15 8.70
N GLY A 133 -27.88 -25.25 8.31
CA GLY A 133 -29.31 -25.56 8.52
C GLY A 133 -30.22 -25.16 7.37
N SER A 134 -29.75 -24.39 6.40
CA SER A 134 -30.53 -24.00 5.21
C SER A 134 -30.22 -24.87 3.98
N VAL A 135 -31.20 -25.02 3.08
CA VAL A 135 -30.99 -25.54 1.73
C VAL A 135 -30.03 -24.62 0.97
N LEU A 136 -28.99 -25.17 0.35
CA LEU A 136 -28.04 -24.37 -0.41
C LEU A 136 -28.74 -23.62 -1.56
N ASN A 137 -28.66 -22.29 -1.52
CA ASN A 137 -29.02 -21.44 -2.66
C ASN A 137 -27.75 -21.08 -3.45
N THR A 138 -27.62 -21.60 -4.67
CA THR A 138 -26.45 -21.37 -5.51
C THR A 138 -26.35 -19.94 -6.01
N ASN A 139 -27.48 -19.24 -6.22
CA ASN A 139 -27.48 -17.84 -6.62
C ASN A 139 -26.95 -16.95 -5.48
N THR A 140 -27.41 -17.17 -4.26
CA THR A 140 -26.90 -16.46 -3.07
C THR A 140 -25.40 -16.69 -2.90
N LEU A 141 -24.95 -17.94 -2.97
CA LEU A 141 -23.53 -18.27 -2.85
C LEU A 141 -22.68 -17.58 -3.93
N LEU A 142 -23.04 -17.76 -5.21
CA LEU A 142 -22.21 -17.35 -6.35
C LEU A 142 -22.31 -15.84 -6.64
N GLN A 143 -23.48 -15.24 -6.49
CA GLN A 143 -23.70 -13.84 -6.89
C GLN A 143 -23.58 -12.87 -5.73
N GLN A 144 -23.59 -13.35 -4.48
CA GLN A 144 -23.63 -12.48 -3.30
C GLN A 144 -22.48 -12.81 -2.34
N ASP A 145 -22.38 -14.04 -1.87
CA ASP A 145 -21.41 -14.40 -0.84
C ASP A 145 -19.97 -14.38 -1.38
N ILE A 146 -19.69 -15.09 -2.48
CA ILE A 146 -18.35 -15.09 -3.09
C ILE A 146 -17.87 -13.67 -3.44
N PRO A 147 -18.63 -12.84 -4.18
CA PRO A 147 -18.22 -11.45 -4.44
C PRO A 147 -18.07 -10.61 -3.18
N SER A 148 -18.79 -10.92 -2.10
CA SER A 148 -18.64 -10.19 -0.82
C SER A 148 -17.36 -10.58 -0.09
N ILE A 149 -16.96 -11.86 -0.17
CA ILE A 149 -15.66 -12.34 0.32
C ILE A 149 -14.54 -11.60 -0.42
N GLU A 150 -14.56 -11.63 -1.75
CA GLU A 150 -13.52 -11.00 -2.58
C GLU A 150 -13.46 -9.48 -2.37
N ARG A 151 -14.61 -8.79 -2.33
CA ARG A 151 -14.67 -7.35 -2.02
C ARG A 151 -14.15 -7.03 -0.63
N TYR A 152 -14.36 -7.90 0.36
CA TYR A 152 -13.81 -7.71 1.70
C TYR A 152 -12.28 -7.75 1.67
N TYR A 153 -11.69 -8.77 1.01
CA TYR A 153 -10.24 -8.86 0.81
C TYR A 153 -9.69 -7.62 0.09
N GLU A 154 -10.34 -7.21 -1.00
CA GLU A 154 -9.94 -6.01 -1.76
C GLU A 154 -10.00 -4.74 -0.91
N SER A 155 -11.04 -4.58 -0.08
CA SER A 155 -11.17 -3.42 0.82
C SER A 155 -10.03 -3.32 1.85
N GLN A 156 -9.43 -4.46 2.21
CA GLN A 156 -8.26 -4.53 3.11
C GLN A 156 -6.92 -4.44 2.33
N GLY A 157 -6.99 -4.33 1.00
CA GLY A 157 -5.85 -4.23 0.10
C GLY A 157 -5.26 -5.56 -0.34
N TYR A 158 -5.87 -6.69 0.01
CA TYR A 158 -5.41 -8.02 -0.42
C TYR A 158 -6.01 -8.41 -1.76
N ILE A 159 -5.36 -9.35 -2.45
CA ILE A 159 -5.92 -10.01 -3.63
C ILE A 159 -6.15 -11.48 -3.28
N ALA A 160 -7.40 -11.92 -3.34
CA ALA A 160 -7.78 -13.30 -3.12
C ALA A 160 -9.00 -13.65 -3.97
N TYR A 161 -9.12 -14.92 -4.35
CA TYR A 161 -10.19 -15.44 -5.18
C TYR A 161 -10.76 -16.72 -4.59
N VAL A 162 -12.07 -16.94 -4.71
CA VAL A 162 -12.65 -18.25 -4.42
C VAL A 162 -12.39 -19.15 -5.63
N THR A 163 -11.80 -20.33 -5.40
CA THR A 163 -11.46 -21.23 -6.51
C THR A 163 -12.69 -21.98 -7.04
N GLU A 164 -12.57 -22.55 -8.24
CA GLU A 164 -13.63 -23.35 -8.87
C GLU A 164 -13.98 -24.64 -8.10
N GLU A 165 -13.16 -25.03 -7.13
CA GLU A 165 -13.41 -26.18 -6.24
C GLU A 165 -14.52 -25.90 -5.20
N VAL A 166 -15.11 -24.69 -5.20
CA VAL A 166 -16.26 -24.37 -4.36
C VAL A 166 -17.42 -25.32 -4.63
N GLY A 167 -17.93 -25.95 -3.57
CA GLY A 167 -18.97 -26.95 -3.73
C GLY A 167 -19.40 -27.59 -2.42
N ILE A 168 -20.56 -28.25 -2.45
CA ILE A 168 -21.11 -28.99 -1.31
C ILE A 168 -20.95 -30.49 -1.54
N ASP A 169 -20.51 -31.21 -0.52
CA ASP A 169 -20.53 -32.67 -0.54
C ASP A 169 -21.96 -33.15 -0.25
N PRO A 170 -22.64 -33.81 -1.20
CA PRO A 170 -24.05 -34.20 -1.03
C PRO A 170 -24.26 -35.25 0.06
N LYS A 171 -23.23 -36.01 0.45
CA LYS A 171 -23.35 -37.03 1.51
C LYS A 171 -23.23 -36.43 2.91
N THR A 172 -22.37 -35.42 3.06
CA THR A 172 -22.05 -34.84 4.37
C THR A 172 -22.73 -33.50 4.60
N GLY A 173 -23.21 -32.83 3.55
CA GLY A 173 -23.76 -31.48 3.58
C GLY A 173 -22.71 -30.39 3.85
N VAL A 174 -21.41 -30.73 3.79
CA VAL A 174 -20.33 -29.77 4.06
C VAL A 174 -20.07 -28.92 2.82
N LEU A 175 -20.33 -27.63 2.92
CA LEU A 175 -20.01 -26.64 1.90
C LEU A 175 -18.55 -26.21 2.03
N ARG A 176 -17.72 -26.52 1.05
CA ARG A 176 -16.31 -26.12 0.98
C ARG A 176 -16.15 -24.85 0.16
N ILE A 177 -15.46 -23.86 0.72
CA ILE A 177 -15.15 -22.59 0.07
C ILE A 177 -13.63 -22.37 0.15
N PRO A 178 -12.86 -22.93 -0.80
CA PRO A 178 -11.42 -22.72 -0.88
C PRO A 178 -11.10 -21.32 -1.42
N ILE A 179 -10.34 -20.55 -0.65
CA ILE A 179 -9.85 -19.22 -0.99
C ILE A 179 -8.37 -19.30 -1.37
N LEU A 180 -8.04 -18.80 -2.55
CA LEU A 180 -6.68 -18.63 -3.02
C LEU A 180 -6.21 -17.20 -2.74
N GLU A 181 -5.41 -17.03 -1.70
CA GLU A 181 -4.71 -15.78 -1.40
C GLU A 181 -3.47 -15.63 -2.31
N VAL A 182 -3.37 -14.51 -3.02
CA VAL A 182 -2.20 -14.24 -3.86
C VAL A 182 -0.98 -13.99 -2.98
N ARG A 183 0.12 -14.70 -3.25
CA ARG A 183 1.37 -14.61 -2.49
C ARG A 183 2.52 -14.10 -3.32
N VAL A 184 3.40 -13.36 -2.67
CA VAL A 184 4.64 -12.88 -3.27
C VAL A 184 5.62 -14.02 -3.36
N GLN A 185 6.02 -14.40 -4.56
CA GLN A 185 7.08 -15.38 -4.78
C GLN A 185 8.45 -14.72 -4.73
N ASP A 186 8.61 -13.60 -5.42
CA ASP A 186 9.87 -12.88 -5.51
C ASP A 186 9.64 -11.39 -5.78
N ILE A 187 10.66 -10.58 -5.48
CA ILE A 187 10.65 -9.13 -5.71
C ILE A 187 11.85 -8.78 -6.57
N LYS A 188 11.58 -8.38 -7.81
CA LYS A 188 12.58 -8.04 -8.81
C LYS A 188 12.67 -6.53 -8.98
N VAL A 189 13.88 -6.00 -8.87
CA VAL A 189 14.16 -4.58 -9.16
C VAL A 189 14.87 -4.48 -10.51
N THR A 190 14.47 -3.50 -11.33
CA THR A 190 15.10 -3.22 -12.62
C THR A 190 15.46 -1.74 -12.76
N GLY A 191 16.52 -1.43 -13.51
CA GLY A 191 16.96 -0.05 -13.77
C GLY A 191 17.92 0.55 -12.74
N ASN A 192 18.24 -0.17 -11.66
CA ASN A 192 19.30 0.19 -10.71
C ASN A 192 20.69 -0.23 -11.25
N VAL A 193 21.37 0.67 -11.96
CA VAL A 193 22.69 0.40 -12.56
C VAL A 193 23.82 0.64 -11.55
N LYS A 194 23.77 1.75 -10.82
CA LYS A 194 24.75 2.10 -9.78
C LYS A 194 24.34 1.56 -8.42
N THR A 195 23.07 1.71 -8.07
CA THR A 195 22.49 1.37 -6.76
C THR A 195 22.38 -0.13 -6.61
N GLN A 196 22.87 -0.64 -5.49
CA GLN A 196 22.81 -2.06 -5.19
C GLN A 196 21.37 -2.44 -4.81
N THR A 197 20.89 -3.57 -5.34
CA THR A 197 19.49 -3.99 -5.19
C THR A 197 19.04 -4.08 -3.72
N TYR A 198 19.93 -4.46 -2.80
CA TYR A 198 19.60 -4.54 -1.38
C TYR A 198 19.22 -3.19 -0.76
N VAL A 199 19.69 -2.06 -1.31
CA VAL A 199 19.31 -0.71 -0.85
C VAL A 199 17.83 -0.43 -1.08
N ILE A 200 17.25 -1.05 -2.11
CA ILE A 200 15.84 -0.92 -2.46
C ILE A 200 15.03 -1.98 -1.70
N LEU A 201 15.52 -3.22 -1.69
CA LEU A 201 14.83 -4.32 -1.01
C LEU A 201 14.76 -4.15 0.51
N ARG A 202 15.72 -3.45 1.15
CA ARG A 202 15.64 -3.17 2.60
C ARG A 202 14.50 -2.22 2.96
N GLU A 203 14.04 -1.40 2.02
CA GLU A 203 12.90 -0.51 2.24
C GLU A 203 11.55 -1.24 2.11
N MET A 204 11.55 -2.45 1.55
CA MET A 204 10.35 -3.28 1.39
C MET A 204 9.96 -3.95 2.71
N LYS A 205 8.71 -3.76 3.14
CA LYS A 205 8.12 -4.55 4.23
C LYS A 205 7.58 -5.87 3.71
N LEU A 206 7.02 -5.85 2.50
CA LEU A 206 6.55 -7.04 1.82
C LEU A 206 7.75 -7.91 1.43
N LYS A 207 7.68 -9.20 1.77
CA LYS A 207 8.75 -10.18 1.53
C LYS A 207 8.24 -11.38 0.72
N PRO A 208 9.13 -12.11 0.03
CA PRO A 208 8.82 -13.43 -0.51
C PRO A 208 8.15 -14.32 0.56
N GLY A 209 7.01 -14.92 0.21
CA GLY A 209 6.16 -15.75 1.07
C GLY A 209 4.92 -15.02 1.62
N ASP A 210 4.95 -13.69 1.71
CA ASP A 210 3.85 -12.91 2.26
C ASP A 210 2.62 -12.95 1.34
N VAL A 211 1.44 -12.79 1.93
CA VAL A 211 0.22 -12.53 1.15
C VAL A 211 0.31 -11.12 0.59
N PHE A 212 0.14 -11.01 -0.72
CA PHE A 212 0.22 -9.74 -1.42
C PHE A 212 -0.80 -8.74 -0.86
N ASN A 213 -0.29 -7.58 -0.43
CA ASN A 213 -1.11 -6.48 0.03
C ASN A 213 -0.72 -5.19 -0.70
N ARG A 214 -1.67 -4.61 -1.44
CA ARG A 214 -1.52 -3.40 -2.25
C ARG A 214 -1.15 -2.18 -1.40
N ASN A 215 -1.78 -2.03 -0.23
CA ASN A 215 -1.53 -0.89 0.66
C ASN A 215 -0.09 -0.92 1.19
N THR A 216 0.38 -2.12 1.55
CA THR A 216 1.78 -2.34 1.96
C THR A 216 2.73 -2.03 0.81
N LEU A 217 2.50 -2.58 -0.38
CA LEU A 217 3.33 -2.27 -1.56
C LEU A 217 3.40 -0.77 -1.85
N PHE A 218 2.30 -0.03 -1.78
CA PHE A 218 2.33 1.41 -1.97
C PHE A 218 3.15 2.15 -0.91
N ALA A 219 3.04 1.73 0.36
CA ALA A 219 3.88 2.29 1.42
C ALA A 219 5.36 1.95 1.23
N ASP A 220 5.67 0.77 0.70
CA ASP A 220 7.03 0.33 0.38
C ASP A 220 7.63 1.16 -0.76
N LEU A 221 6.87 1.34 -1.85
CA LEU A 221 7.26 2.20 -2.97
C LEU A 221 7.49 3.64 -2.51
N ARG A 222 6.64 4.18 -1.62
CA ARG A 222 6.87 5.50 -1.03
C ARG A 222 8.23 5.58 -0.35
N ARG A 223 8.57 4.64 0.53
CA ARG A 223 9.88 4.61 1.21
C ARG A 223 11.05 4.53 0.23
N ILE A 224 10.91 3.74 -0.83
CA ILE A 224 11.92 3.64 -1.90
C ILE A 224 12.16 5.01 -2.56
N TYR A 225 11.10 5.76 -2.88
CA TYR A 225 11.26 7.09 -3.48
C TYR A 225 11.67 8.17 -2.47
N ASP A 226 11.33 8.01 -1.19
CA ASP A 226 11.78 8.88 -0.09
C ASP A 226 13.29 8.79 0.16
N LEU A 227 13.97 7.72 -0.32
CA LEU A 227 15.43 7.66 -0.38
C LEU A 227 16.03 8.81 -1.20
N ASN A 228 15.25 9.45 -2.08
CA ASN A 228 15.67 10.56 -2.94
C ASN A 228 16.87 10.24 -3.86
N ILE A 229 17.09 8.94 -4.14
CA ILE A 229 18.11 8.42 -5.08
C ILE A 229 17.52 7.97 -6.42
N PHE A 230 16.20 7.97 -6.54
CA PHE A 230 15.46 7.68 -7.77
C PHE A 230 14.65 8.88 -8.25
N ASP A 231 14.46 8.99 -9.55
CA ASP A 231 13.58 9.97 -10.16
C ASP A 231 12.13 9.51 -10.01
N ARG A 232 11.35 10.27 -9.23
CA ARG A 232 9.94 9.98 -8.96
C ARG A 232 9.04 10.39 -10.13
N GLU A 233 9.41 11.40 -10.91
CA GLU A 233 8.61 11.87 -12.05
C GLU A 233 8.75 10.92 -13.25
N ALA A 234 9.91 10.25 -13.36
CA ALA A 234 10.17 9.21 -14.35
C ALA A 234 9.82 7.79 -13.85
N ALA A 235 9.03 7.66 -12.79
CA ALA A 235 8.62 6.36 -12.24
C ALA A 235 7.70 5.61 -13.21
N GLU A 236 8.08 4.38 -13.56
CA GLU A 236 7.20 3.45 -14.27
C GLU A 236 6.33 2.67 -13.28
N PRO A 237 5.09 2.26 -13.66
CA PRO A 237 4.26 1.43 -12.80
C PRO A 237 4.93 0.10 -12.43
N TYR A 238 4.74 -0.34 -11.19
CA TYR A 238 5.11 -1.70 -10.79
C TYR A 238 4.30 -2.72 -11.59
N ARG A 239 4.85 -3.93 -11.74
CA ARG A 239 4.19 -5.03 -12.44
C ARG A 239 4.04 -6.23 -11.51
N LEU A 240 2.95 -6.97 -11.67
CA LEU A 240 2.74 -8.27 -11.06
C LEU A 240 2.84 -9.32 -12.17
N ASP A 241 4.01 -9.93 -12.28
CA ASP A 241 4.24 -10.98 -13.28
C ASP A 241 3.83 -12.34 -12.67
N PRO A 242 3.26 -13.28 -13.45
CA PRO A 242 2.90 -14.60 -12.95
C PRO A 242 4.09 -15.37 -12.37
N GLY A 243 3.90 -16.01 -11.22
CA GLY A 243 4.88 -16.88 -10.58
C GLY A 243 4.89 -18.31 -11.12
N SER A 244 5.62 -19.19 -10.43
CA SER A 244 5.79 -20.61 -10.77
C SER A 244 4.57 -21.48 -10.44
N SER A 245 3.65 -21.00 -9.62
CA SER A 245 2.44 -21.72 -9.21
C SER A 245 1.24 -20.78 -9.21
N ILE A 246 0.04 -21.36 -9.26
CA ILE A 246 -1.21 -20.60 -9.23
C ILE A 246 -1.27 -19.80 -7.92
N GLY A 247 -1.67 -18.52 -8.03
CA GLY A 247 -1.72 -17.60 -6.89
C GLY A 247 -0.36 -17.06 -6.45
N GLN A 248 0.74 -17.38 -7.13
CA GLN A 248 2.03 -16.74 -6.88
C GLN A 248 2.30 -15.63 -7.89
N VAL A 249 2.83 -14.50 -7.41
CA VAL A 249 3.22 -13.36 -8.24
C VAL A 249 4.64 -12.90 -7.95
N ILE A 250 5.33 -12.43 -8.98
CA ILE A 250 6.62 -11.76 -8.88
C ILE A 250 6.36 -10.25 -9.02
N ILE A 251 6.80 -9.48 -8.02
CA ILE A 251 6.66 -8.02 -8.03
C ILE A 251 7.87 -7.44 -8.76
N THR A 252 7.66 -6.86 -9.94
CA THR A 252 8.72 -6.16 -10.68
C THR A 252 8.61 -4.65 -10.45
N ILE A 253 9.67 -4.06 -9.89
CA ILE A 253 9.78 -2.64 -9.55
C ILE A 253 10.80 -1.98 -10.49
N PRO A 254 10.36 -1.32 -11.56
CA PRO A 254 11.23 -0.51 -12.40
C PRO A 254 11.59 0.80 -11.70
N VAL A 255 12.89 1.09 -11.58
CA VAL A 255 13.40 2.34 -11.02
C VAL A 255 14.28 3.09 -12.02
N LYS A 256 14.23 4.42 -11.95
CA LYS A 256 15.11 5.30 -12.71
C LYS A 256 16.04 6.04 -11.74
N GLU A 257 17.34 5.79 -11.82
CA GLU A 257 18.31 6.48 -10.98
C GLU A 257 18.45 7.95 -11.36
N ARG A 258 18.51 8.83 -10.35
CA ARG A 258 18.83 10.26 -10.51
C ARG A 258 20.27 10.57 -10.11
N LYS A 259 20.71 11.79 -10.37
CA LYS A 259 21.97 12.31 -9.82
C LYS A 259 21.81 12.53 -8.32
N THR A 260 22.68 11.89 -7.53
CA THR A 260 22.67 11.90 -6.07
C THR A 260 23.75 12.78 -5.45
N GLY A 261 24.64 13.32 -6.29
CA GLY A 261 25.66 14.29 -5.91
C GLY A 261 25.12 15.72 -5.89
N GLU A 262 25.46 16.47 -4.86
CA GLU A 262 25.10 17.88 -4.69
C GLU A 262 26.34 18.71 -4.37
N VAL A 263 26.41 19.90 -4.97
CA VAL A 263 27.39 20.94 -4.64
C VAL A 263 26.62 22.20 -4.25
N SER A 264 26.80 22.67 -3.03
CA SER A 264 26.17 23.88 -2.50
C SER A 264 27.26 24.90 -2.18
N VAL A 265 27.14 26.11 -2.74
CA VAL A 265 28.03 27.24 -2.46
C VAL A 265 27.21 28.32 -1.77
N GLY A 266 27.66 28.78 -0.61
CA GLY A 266 26.96 29.77 0.19
C GLY A 266 27.89 30.89 0.64
N VAL A 267 27.32 32.09 0.78
CA VAL A 267 27.97 33.23 1.41
C VAL A 267 27.03 33.79 2.46
N GLY A 268 27.55 34.06 3.65
CA GLY A 268 26.82 34.62 4.77
C GLY A 268 27.55 35.81 5.38
N TYR A 269 26.81 36.66 6.09
CA TYR A 269 27.39 37.72 6.90
C TYR A 269 26.85 37.59 8.31
N SER A 270 27.73 37.69 9.31
CA SER A 270 27.35 37.79 10.71
C SER A 270 28.12 38.90 11.39
N THR A 271 27.53 39.54 12.39
CA THR A 271 28.21 40.57 13.19
C THR A 271 29.47 40.04 13.89
N GLN A 272 29.53 38.73 14.11
CA GLN A 272 30.65 38.03 14.76
C GLN A 272 31.73 37.56 13.78
N ASN A 273 31.39 36.69 12.82
CA ASN A 273 32.35 36.08 11.89
C ASN A 273 32.56 36.91 10.62
N GLN A 274 31.93 38.09 10.55
CA GLN A 274 31.88 38.95 9.36
C GLN A 274 31.43 38.14 8.15
N LEU A 275 32.09 38.32 7.00
CA LEU A 275 31.83 37.55 5.79
C LEU A 275 32.31 36.10 5.95
N LEU A 276 31.43 35.17 5.60
CA LEU A 276 31.61 33.74 5.64
C LEU A 276 31.33 33.16 4.25
N GLY A 277 32.24 32.37 3.71
CA GLY A 277 32.00 31.55 2.53
C GLY A 277 31.94 30.07 2.90
N GLN A 278 31.08 29.30 2.27
CA GLN A 278 31.02 27.85 2.45
C GLN A 278 30.88 27.12 1.11
N VAL A 279 31.56 25.99 1.00
CA VAL A 279 31.42 25.02 -0.08
C VAL A 279 31.08 23.68 0.56
N ARG A 280 29.93 23.11 0.18
CA ARG A 280 29.49 21.78 0.60
C ARG A 280 29.42 20.89 -0.64
N VAL A 281 30.04 19.72 -0.55
CA VAL A 281 29.93 18.66 -1.55
C VAL A 281 29.37 17.44 -0.85
N SER A 282 28.34 16.81 -1.41
CA SER A 282 27.77 15.58 -0.86
C SER A 282 27.40 14.59 -1.94
N GLU A 283 27.48 13.30 -1.64
CA GLU A 283 27.02 12.20 -2.47
C GLU A 283 26.18 11.27 -1.60
N HIS A 284 24.87 11.26 -1.81
CA HIS A 284 23.88 10.56 -0.98
C HIS A 284 23.75 9.06 -1.28
N ASN A 285 24.41 8.58 -2.34
CA ASN A 285 24.42 7.17 -2.74
C ASN A 285 25.84 6.71 -3.10
N PHE A 286 26.75 6.94 -2.16
CA PHE A 286 28.16 6.61 -2.32
C PHE A 286 28.35 5.12 -2.65
N LYS A 287 29.02 4.85 -3.77
CA LYS A 287 29.22 3.48 -4.32
C LYS A 287 27.91 2.67 -4.51
N GLY A 288 26.77 3.34 -4.63
CA GLY A 288 25.48 2.67 -4.79
C GLY A 288 24.94 2.01 -3.53
N LYS A 289 25.43 2.37 -2.34
CA LYS A 289 25.06 1.72 -1.06
C LYS A 289 24.01 2.47 -0.24
N GLY A 290 23.44 3.55 -0.76
CA GLY A 290 22.57 4.45 0.01
C GLY A 290 23.29 5.10 1.20
N GLN A 291 24.62 5.16 1.14
CA GLN A 291 25.48 5.82 2.12
C GLN A 291 25.72 7.26 1.68
N THR A 292 25.75 8.18 2.63
CA THR A 292 26.11 9.57 2.35
C THR A 292 27.56 9.84 2.72
N ILE A 293 28.32 10.43 1.81
CA ILE A 293 29.60 11.08 2.13
C ILE A 293 29.43 12.58 1.91
N SER A 294 29.90 13.37 2.87
CA SER A 294 29.84 14.83 2.80
C SER A 294 31.19 15.44 3.12
N PHE A 295 31.49 16.53 2.43
CA PHE A 295 32.63 17.39 2.64
C PHE A 295 32.11 18.82 2.77
N MET A 296 32.51 19.52 3.82
CA MET A 296 32.17 20.91 4.04
C MET A 296 33.45 21.68 4.34
N TRP A 297 33.72 22.68 3.52
CA TRP A 297 34.75 23.67 3.77
C TRP A 297 34.08 25.02 3.98
N GLU A 298 34.44 25.69 5.06
CA GLU A 298 33.95 27.00 5.41
C GLU A 298 35.15 27.92 5.63
N GLN A 299 35.05 29.17 5.20
CA GLN A 299 36.07 30.19 5.36
C GLN A 299 35.43 31.45 5.94
N SER A 300 35.85 31.84 7.13
CA SER A 300 35.57 33.17 7.68
C SER A 300 36.73 34.11 7.36
N VAL A 301 36.43 35.38 7.07
CA VAL A 301 37.44 36.43 6.84
C VAL A 301 38.30 36.68 8.08
N ASN A 302 37.72 36.61 9.28
CA ASN A 302 38.43 36.95 10.52
C ASN A 302 38.92 35.71 11.29
N ASN A 303 38.20 34.59 11.21
CA ASN A 303 38.42 33.50 12.15
C ASN A 303 39.14 32.29 11.53
N GLY A 304 39.28 32.24 10.19
CA GLY A 304 39.98 31.17 9.48
C GLY A 304 39.04 30.14 8.83
N SER A 305 39.59 28.98 8.44
CA SER A 305 38.85 27.94 7.70
C SER A 305 38.40 26.78 8.58
N SER A 306 37.15 26.34 8.46
CA SER A 306 36.67 25.10 9.06
C SER A 306 36.52 24.00 8.00
N LEU A 307 36.86 22.78 8.37
CA LEU A 307 36.76 21.59 7.52
C LEU A 307 35.97 20.50 8.25
N GLU A 308 35.05 19.86 7.54
CA GLU A 308 34.26 18.75 8.07
C GLU A 308 34.06 17.67 6.99
N VAL A 309 34.27 16.42 7.37
CA VAL A 309 34.05 15.24 6.55
C VAL A 309 33.08 14.31 7.28
N GLY A 310 31.91 14.10 6.69
CA GLY A 310 30.87 13.25 7.23
C GLY A 310 30.72 11.95 6.43
N PHE A 311 30.42 10.87 7.13
CA PHE A 311 29.96 9.61 6.57
C PHE A 311 28.72 9.13 7.30
N PHE A 312 27.66 8.80 6.57
CA PHE A 312 26.41 8.31 7.11
C PHE A 312 26.01 6.98 6.47
N GLU A 313 25.86 5.96 7.30
CA GLU A 313 25.22 4.68 6.97
C GLU A 313 23.84 4.65 7.64
N PRO A 314 22.73 4.70 6.86
CA PRO A 314 21.40 4.67 7.44
C PRO A 314 21.03 3.35 8.13
N TRP A 315 21.60 2.21 7.70
CA TRP A 315 21.24 0.88 8.21
C TRP A 315 22.46 -0.03 8.38
N LEU A 316 22.98 -0.14 9.60
CA LEU A 316 23.96 -1.15 10.01
C LEU A 316 23.33 -2.54 10.22
N ASP A 317 22.04 -2.59 10.55
CA ASP A 317 21.31 -3.82 10.88
C ASP A 317 19.81 -3.71 10.50
N ASP A 318 19.09 -4.81 10.71
CA ASP A 318 17.65 -4.96 10.49
C ASP A 318 16.78 -4.13 11.45
N LYS A 319 17.38 -3.58 12.52
CA LYS A 319 16.72 -2.72 13.51
C LYS A 319 16.85 -1.24 13.18
N HIS A 320 17.20 -0.90 11.94
CA HIS A 320 17.34 0.49 11.47
C HIS A 320 18.37 1.29 12.28
N THR A 321 19.46 0.64 12.69
CA THR A 321 20.55 1.31 13.40
C THR A 321 21.38 2.12 12.41
N SER A 322 21.34 3.43 12.51
CA SER A 322 22.18 4.31 11.70
C SER A 322 23.53 4.56 12.36
N LEU A 323 24.57 4.76 11.56
CA LEU A 323 25.89 5.24 11.96
C LEU A 323 26.19 6.57 11.28
N ASN A 324 26.53 7.58 12.06
CA ASN A 324 27.07 8.84 11.59
C ASN A 324 28.49 9.02 12.14
N VAL A 325 29.48 9.06 11.25
CA VAL A 325 30.87 9.39 11.57
C VAL A 325 31.17 10.79 11.05
N ASN A 326 31.72 11.62 11.92
CA ASN A 326 32.10 12.97 11.56
C ASN A 326 33.55 13.22 11.98
N LEU A 327 34.36 13.73 11.06
CA LEU A 327 35.73 14.18 11.31
C LEU A 327 35.79 15.67 11.01
N TYR A 328 36.32 16.47 11.92
CA TYR A 328 36.30 17.92 11.80
C TYR A 328 37.56 18.57 12.32
N ASP A 329 37.88 19.69 11.68
CA ASP A 329 38.83 20.68 12.13
C ASP A 329 38.15 22.05 11.98
N LYS A 330 37.55 22.55 13.06
CA LYS A 330 36.62 23.68 13.00
C LYS A 330 36.86 24.71 14.09
N LEU A 331 36.50 25.95 13.80
CA LEU A 331 36.47 27.02 14.79
C LEU A 331 35.11 27.05 15.47
N VAL A 332 35.13 27.15 16.79
CA VAL A 332 33.93 27.26 17.61
C VAL A 332 34.06 28.51 18.46
N PHE A 333 33.12 29.43 18.29
CA PHE A 333 33.03 30.61 19.13
C PHE A 333 32.47 30.25 20.51
N ARG A 334 33.09 30.80 21.56
CA ARG A 334 32.66 30.67 22.96
C ARG A 334 32.46 32.04 23.60
N PHE A 335 31.42 32.09 24.42
CA PHE A 335 31.19 33.15 25.38
C PHE A 335 31.42 32.57 26.77
N ALA A 336 32.35 33.15 27.52
CA ALA A 336 32.52 32.90 28.95
C ALA A 336 32.14 34.17 29.70
N GLY A 337 31.04 34.12 30.45
CA GLY A 337 30.60 35.21 31.32
C GLY A 337 30.10 34.61 32.62
N ASP A 338 30.40 35.28 33.72
CA ASP A 338 29.91 34.86 35.02
C ASP A 338 28.56 35.51 35.34
N THR A 339 27.66 34.74 35.94
CA THR A 339 26.45 35.29 36.59
C THR A 339 26.53 35.16 38.12
N PHE A 340 27.43 34.32 38.67
CA PHE A 340 27.53 34.00 40.11
C PHE A 340 28.94 33.56 40.61
N GLY A 341 30.05 34.15 40.13
CA GLY A 341 31.44 33.73 40.47
C GLY A 341 32.59 34.62 39.95
N THR A 342 33.85 34.15 40.16
CA THR A 342 35.16 34.84 40.17
C THR A 342 35.72 35.43 38.85
N LEU A 343 34.95 35.49 37.76
CA LEU A 343 35.41 36.12 36.51
C LEU A 343 34.83 37.54 36.37
N THR A 344 35.66 38.58 36.56
CA THR A 344 35.27 39.97 36.25
C THR A 344 35.24 40.19 34.74
N GLY A 345 34.05 40.07 34.14
CA GLY A 345 33.78 40.45 32.75
C GLY A 345 33.38 39.28 31.85
N SER A 346 32.71 39.62 30.74
CA SER A 346 32.39 38.69 29.66
C SER A 346 33.59 38.58 28.72
N THR A 347 34.21 37.41 28.63
CA THR A 347 35.30 37.13 27.68
C THR A 347 34.80 36.26 26.53
N ASN A 348 34.91 36.80 25.32
CA ASN A 348 34.65 36.08 24.08
C ASN A 348 35.95 35.52 23.54
N TYR A 349 35.93 34.28 23.06
CA TYR A 349 37.11 33.64 22.50
C TYR A 349 36.73 32.54 21.51
N ASP A 350 37.63 32.23 20.60
CA ASP A 350 37.47 31.12 19.68
C ASP A 350 38.26 29.91 20.17
N GLU A 351 37.79 28.72 19.84
CA GLU A 351 38.54 27.48 20.07
C GLU A 351 38.59 26.71 18.76
N ARG A 352 39.79 26.26 18.40
CA ARG A 352 39.95 25.25 17.37
C ARG A 352 39.63 23.88 17.95
N ARG A 353 38.72 23.16 17.31
CA ARG A 353 38.27 21.82 17.68
C ARG A 353 38.68 20.86 16.58
N GLN A 354 39.57 19.92 16.92
CA GLN A 354 40.14 18.93 16.02
C GLN A 354 39.81 17.54 16.51
N GLY A 355 39.01 16.78 15.77
CA GLY A 355 38.66 15.45 16.23
C GLY A 355 37.54 14.81 15.42
N GLY A 356 36.79 13.96 16.10
CA GLY A 356 35.69 13.27 15.47
C GLY A 356 34.69 12.69 16.44
N SER A 357 33.59 12.22 15.86
CA SER A 357 32.54 11.54 16.60
C SER A 357 31.94 10.40 15.78
N ALA A 358 31.56 9.32 16.46
CA ALA A 358 30.74 8.25 15.91
C ALA A 358 29.41 8.22 16.69
N THR A 359 28.30 8.39 15.99
CA THR A 359 26.95 8.38 16.56
C THR A 359 26.16 7.20 16.01
N PHE A 360 25.71 6.33 16.91
CA PHE A 360 24.78 5.25 16.62
C PHE A 360 23.37 5.76 16.95
N GLY A 361 22.41 5.61 16.04
CA GLY A 361 21.03 6.04 16.24
C GLY A 361 20.05 4.92 15.92
N ARG A 362 19.04 4.68 16.75
CA ARG A 362 18.05 3.62 16.54
C ARG A 362 16.64 4.09 16.93
N PRO A 363 15.60 3.85 16.10
CA PRO A 363 14.21 4.07 16.52
C PRO A 363 13.87 3.11 17.68
N LEU A 364 13.20 3.65 18.71
CA LEU A 364 12.76 2.87 19.87
C LEU A 364 11.27 2.52 19.75
N ASP A 365 10.49 3.45 19.21
CA ASP A 365 9.08 3.33 18.89
C ASP A 365 8.75 4.30 17.73
N ASP A 366 7.47 4.49 17.40
CA ASP A 366 7.02 5.36 16.30
C ASP A 366 7.30 6.86 16.53
N THR A 367 7.61 7.25 17.76
CA THR A 367 7.78 8.66 18.20
C THR A 367 9.16 8.95 18.80
N SER A 368 9.88 7.91 19.23
CA SER A 368 11.11 8.02 20.01
C SER A 368 12.32 7.44 19.28
N ARG A 369 13.45 8.13 19.38
CA ARG A 369 14.74 7.69 18.84
C ARG A 369 15.84 7.82 19.89
N GLY A 370 16.63 6.76 20.04
CA GLY A 370 17.80 6.73 20.91
C GLY A 370 19.09 6.94 20.12
N PHE A 371 20.05 7.61 20.72
CA PHE A 371 21.38 7.86 20.16
C PHE A 371 22.47 7.58 21.19
N PHE A 372 23.57 7.03 20.72
CA PHE A 372 24.81 6.90 21.48
C PHE A 372 25.96 7.50 20.67
N THR A 373 26.57 8.56 21.18
CA THR A 373 27.68 9.28 20.54
C THR A 373 28.97 9.06 21.31
N LEU A 374 29.99 8.55 20.63
CA LEU A 374 31.38 8.57 21.09
C LEU A 374 32.07 9.77 20.43
N ARG A 375 32.77 10.59 21.21
CA ARG A 375 33.52 11.75 20.71
C ARG A 375 34.93 11.76 21.28
N TYR A 376 35.89 12.08 20.42
CA TYR A 376 37.26 12.40 20.82
C TYR A 376 37.71 13.64 20.05
N GLU A 377 38.08 14.70 20.76
CA GLU A 377 38.54 15.95 20.15
C GLU A 377 39.61 16.65 20.98
N SER A 378 40.57 17.26 20.31
CA SER A 378 41.53 18.22 20.83
C SER A 378 40.93 19.62 20.78
N VAL A 379 41.18 20.36 21.85
CA VAL A 379 40.68 21.71 22.10
C VAL A 379 41.87 22.62 22.19
N LEU A 380 41.94 23.59 21.29
CA LEU A 380 43.03 24.57 21.25
C LEU A 380 42.40 25.96 21.30
N PRO A 381 42.35 26.61 22.46
CA PRO A 381 41.87 27.97 22.58
C PRO A 381 42.71 28.89 21.67
N ASN A 382 42.04 29.59 20.76
CA ASN A 382 42.65 30.61 19.92
C ASN A 382 42.11 31.97 20.36
N ALA A 383 42.91 32.68 21.15
CA ALA A 383 42.47 33.89 21.78
C ALA A 383 43.09 35.11 21.13
N THR A 384 42.25 36.06 20.74
CA THR A 384 42.66 37.42 20.36
C THR A 384 43.16 38.25 21.54
N ASN A 385 42.92 37.80 22.79
CA ASN A 385 43.38 38.40 24.04
C ASN A 385 44.08 37.35 24.92
N SER A 386 44.88 37.76 25.91
CA SER A 386 45.41 36.82 26.93
C SER A 386 44.25 36.26 27.77
N LEU A 387 43.85 35.01 27.52
CA LEU A 387 42.81 34.35 28.30
C LEU A 387 43.30 34.03 29.71
N PRO A 388 42.48 34.27 30.74
CA PRO A 388 42.80 33.80 32.09
C PRO A 388 42.72 32.27 32.15
N PHE A 389 43.50 31.67 33.04
CA PHE A 389 43.32 30.28 33.43
C PHE A 389 41.89 30.07 33.97
N PRO A 390 41.18 28.97 33.64
CA PRO A 390 41.62 27.83 32.83
C PRO A 390 41.29 27.93 31.32
N LEU A 391 40.83 29.07 30.82
CA LEU A 391 40.35 29.23 29.44
C LEU A 391 41.47 29.19 28.39
N ASN A 392 42.73 29.42 28.80
CA ASN A 392 43.90 29.35 27.93
C ASN A 392 44.48 27.94 27.75
N GLU A 393 43.89 26.91 28.37
CA GLU A 393 44.47 25.57 28.34
C GLU A 393 44.03 24.76 27.12
N SER A 394 45.02 24.16 26.47
CA SER A 394 44.79 23.15 25.45
C SER A 394 44.59 21.78 26.09
N GLY A 395 43.78 20.93 25.47
CA GLY A 395 43.52 19.60 26.02
C GLY A 395 42.65 18.71 25.15
N ASN A 396 42.56 17.45 25.54
CA ASN A 396 41.76 16.46 24.84
C ASN A 396 40.49 16.13 25.62
N ILE A 397 39.37 16.04 24.91
CA ILE A 397 38.08 15.59 25.43
C ILE A 397 37.77 14.24 24.82
N ALA A 398 37.48 13.26 25.67
CA ALA A 398 36.87 11.99 25.30
C ALA A 398 35.54 11.86 26.02
N SER A 399 34.44 11.61 25.30
CA SER A 399 33.11 11.53 25.92
C SER A 399 32.19 10.50 25.25
N GLY A 400 31.32 9.91 26.06
CA GLY A 400 30.17 9.13 25.62
C GLY A 400 28.87 9.85 25.97
N THR A 401 27.97 10.01 25.00
CA THR A 401 26.69 10.69 25.17
C THR A 401 25.55 9.74 24.82
N PHE A 402 24.65 9.50 25.76
CA PHE A 402 23.34 8.92 25.50
C PHE A 402 22.34 10.05 25.28
N ARG A 403 21.58 9.99 24.19
CA ARG A 403 20.49 10.94 23.92
C ARG A 403 19.23 10.19 23.55
N ILE A 404 18.10 10.63 24.07
CA ILE A 404 16.79 10.22 23.60
C ILE A 404 16.06 11.45 23.07
N THR A 405 15.37 11.28 21.94
CA THR A 405 14.46 12.28 21.40
C THR A 405 13.07 11.68 21.26
N ASN A 406 12.03 12.41 21.63
CA ASN A 406 10.65 12.05 21.40
C ASN A 406 9.94 13.20 20.67
N SER A 407 9.18 12.88 19.62
CA SER A 407 8.45 13.86 18.81
C SER A 407 7.04 13.35 18.50
N ILE A 408 6.05 14.12 18.92
CA ILE A 408 4.62 13.92 18.57
C ILE A 408 4.06 15.17 17.86
N ARG A 409 4.95 15.94 17.21
CA ARG A 409 4.58 17.13 16.43
C ARG A 409 3.80 16.74 15.19
N ASP A 410 2.88 17.61 14.80
CA ASP A 410 2.09 17.48 13.57
C ASP A 410 2.88 17.78 12.29
N SER A 411 3.85 18.70 12.34
CA SER A 411 4.85 18.93 11.28
C SER A 411 6.23 19.15 11.90
N GLU A 412 7.28 18.64 11.24
CA GLU A 412 8.65 18.86 11.69
C GLU A 412 9.14 20.29 11.39
N VAL A 413 8.65 20.89 10.29
CA VAL A 413 9.10 22.18 9.75
C VAL A 413 8.18 23.35 10.11
N ASP A 414 6.87 23.12 10.25
CA ASP A 414 5.87 24.15 10.63
C ASP A 414 4.91 23.62 11.72
N PRO A 415 5.42 23.26 12.92
CA PRO A 415 4.62 22.63 13.98
C PRO A 415 3.53 23.57 14.53
N THR A 416 2.28 23.10 14.58
CA THR A 416 1.16 23.83 15.19
C THR A 416 0.60 23.14 16.43
N ARG A 417 0.81 21.84 16.58
CA ARG A 417 0.36 21.03 17.71
C ARG A 417 1.39 19.97 18.10
N GLY A 418 1.33 19.53 19.36
CA GLY A 418 2.14 18.44 19.87
C GLY A 418 3.38 18.93 20.62
N ALA A 419 4.35 18.05 20.79
CA ALA A 419 5.53 18.28 21.61
C ALA A 419 6.78 17.63 21.02
N TYR A 420 7.93 18.21 21.33
CA TYR A 420 9.25 17.65 21.08
C TYR A 420 10.06 17.71 22.37
N SER A 421 10.76 16.62 22.68
CA SER A 421 11.73 16.58 23.78
C SER A 421 13.03 15.92 23.34
N SER A 422 14.15 16.44 23.82
CA SER A 422 15.46 15.82 23.70
C SER A 422 16.20 15.88 25.03
N TYR A 423 16.56 14.73 25.56
CA TYR A 423 17.36 14.63 26.78
C TYR A 423 18.68 13.94 26.44
N ALA A 424 19.79 14.50 26.92
CA ALA A 424 21.10 13.90 26.75
C ALA A 424 21.86 13.85 28.08
N PHE A 425 22.51 12.72 28.29
CA PHE A 425 23.45 12.48 29.38
C PHE A 425 24.81 12.17 28.77
N GLU A 426 25.80 12.99 29.11
CA GLU A 426 27.15 12.88 28.64
C GLU A 426 28.11 12.67 29.82
N LEU A 427 28.91 11.62 29.72
CA LEU A 427 30.01 11.35 30.63
C LEU A 427 31.30 11.46 29.83
N GLY A 428 32.26 12.22 30.34
CA GLY A 428 33.52 12.40 29.63
C GLY A 428 34.67 12.73 30.55
N ARG A 429 35.86 12.71 29.96
CA ARG A 429 37.11 13.14 30.59
C ARG A 429 37.73 14.20 29.71
N ALA A 430 38.13 15.30 30.34
CA ALA A 430 38.88 16.36 29.72
C ALA A 430 40.27 16.40 30.36
N ASN A 431 41.30 16.12 29.58
CA ASN A 431 42.69 16.20 29.99
C ASN A 431 43.27 17.49 29.43
N PHE A 432 43.14 18.58 30.19
CA PHE A 432 43.82 19.84 29.93
C PHE A 432 45.18 19.82 30.64
N GLU A 433 46.16 20.55 30.10
CA GLU A 433 47.58 20.44 30.49
C GLU A 433 47.85 20.60 32.00
N ALA A 434 47.04 21.38 32.74
CA ALA A 434 47.21 21.49 34.19
C ALA A 434 46.28 20.59 35.02
N GLN A 435 45.14 20.12 34.49
CA GLN A 435 44.18 19.29 35.23
C GLN A 435 43.42 18.30 34.33
N GLY A 436 43.43 17.03 34.72
CA GLY A 436 42.56 16.00 34.15
C GLY A 436 41.27 15.87 34.96
N ASN A 437 40.14 16.32 34.41
CA ASN A 437 38.84 16.28 35.08
C ASN A 437 37.87 15.34 34.37
N VAL A 438 37.19 14.50 35.16
CA VAL A 438 36.00 13.79 34.71
C VAL A 438 34.82 14.73 34.85
N PHE A 439 33.97 14.80 33.85
CA PHE A 439 32.77 15.62 33.88
C PHE A 439 31.53 14.81 33.53
N THR A 440 30.40 15.29 34.05
CA THR A 440 29.08 14.82 33.66
C THR A 440 28.28 16.03 33.19
N LYS A 441 27.60 15.89 32.06
CA LYS A 441 26.76 16.93 31.49
C LYS A 441 25.38 16.38 31.20
N LEU A 442 24.37 17.07 31.71
CA LEU A 442 22.96 16.84 31.40
C LEU A 442 22.47 17.99 30.54
N SER A 443 21.76 17.68 29.46
CA SER A 443 21.05 18.69 28.68
C SER A 443 19.64 18.21 28.35
N GLY A 444 18.71 19.17 28.33
CA GLY A 444 17.32 18.96 28.01
C GLY A 444 16.82 20.08 27.12
N ASP A 445 16.08 19.73 26.07
CA ASP A 445 15.29 20.65 25.25
C ASP A 445 13.85 20.14 25.27
N PHE A 446 12.91 21.02 25.60
CA PHE A 446 11.49 20.71 25.60
C PHE A 446 10.75 21.83 24.88
N ARG A 447 9.94 21.44 23.90
CA ARG A 447 9.15 22.35 23.06
C ARG A 447 7.73 21.85 23.01
N TRP A 448 6.78 22.74 23.26
CA TRP A 448 5.37 22.45 23.19
C TRP A 448 4.69 23.43 22.25
N TYR A 449 3.83 22.90 21.39
CA TYR A 449 3.14 23.63 20.33
C TYR A 449 1.63 23.53 20.53
N SER A 450 0.97 24.68 20.51
CA SER A 450 -0.47 24.77 20.57
C SER A 450 -0.93 25.96 19.73
N SER A 451 -1.74 25.68 18.71
CA SER A 451 -2.33 26.67 17.83
C SER A 451 -3.74 26.25 17.42
N PRO A 452 -4.67 27.22 17.30
CA PRO A 452 -5.99 26.97 16.73
C PRO A 452 -5.94 26.74 15.21
N GLY A 453 -4.87 27.18 14.52
CA GLY A 453 -4.66 26.95 13.09
C GLY A 453 -4.17 25.53 12.77
N GLN A 454 -4.16 25.19 11.48
CA GLN A 454 -3.50 23.99 10.95
C GLN A 454 -2.10 24.38 10.42
N PRO A 455 -1.16 23.44 10.31
CA PRO A 455 0.09 23.68 9.58
C PRO A 455 -0.23 24.23 8.20
N ARG A 456 0.59 25.14 7.69
CA ARG A 456 0.50 25.46 6.25
C ARG A 456 0.72 24.15 5.52
N ALA A 457 -0.23 23.78 4.65
CA ALA A 457 -0.14 22.52 3.92
C ALA A 457 1.25 22.42 3.30
N GLU A 458 2.07 21.48 3.80
CA GLU A 458 3.13 20.91 2.98
C GLU A 458 2.42 20.47 1.70
N ALA A 459 2.93 20.86 0.53
CA ALA A 459 2.32 20.51 -0.75
C ALA A 459 1.93 19.02 -0.69
N SER A 460 0.64 18.77 -0.58
CA SER A 460 0.14 17.47 -0.20
C SER A 460 0.61 16.48 -1.25
N PHE A 461 1.13 15.35 -0.79
CA PHE A 461 1.48 14.18 -1.59
C PHE A 461 0.17 13.56 -2.12
N GLU A 462 -0.59 14.30 -2.91
CA GLU A 462 -1.64 13.72 -3.73
C GLU A 462 -0.97 13.25 -5.03
N PRO A 463 -0.88 11.93 -5.28
CA PRO A 463 -0.59 11.50 -6.63
C PRO A 463 -1.67 12.08 -7.53
N ARG A 464 -1.26 12.66 -8.67
CA ARG A 464 -2.22 12.99 -9.72
C ARG A 464 -3.01 11.72 -10.02
N PRO A 465 -4.36 11.78 -10.04
CA PRO A 465 -5.15 10.64 -10.46
C PRO A 465 -4.73 10.24 -11.88
N VAL A 466 -4.61 8.93 -12.08
CA VAL A 466 -4.34 8.29 -13.38
C VAL A 466 -5.41 8.67 -14.39
#